data_AF-A0AAC9BSB8-F1
#
_entry.id   AF-A0AAC9BSB8-F1
#
_cell.length_a   1.000
_cell.length_b   1.000
_cell.length_c   1.000
_cell.angle_alpha   90.00
_cell.angle_beta   90.00
_cell.angle_gamma   90.00
#
_symmetry.space_group_name_H-M   'P 1'
#
loop_
_entity.id
_entity.type
_entity.pdbx_description
1 polymer ?
#
loop_
_entity_poly.entity_id
_entity_poly.type
_entity_poly.pdbx_seq_one_letter_code
_entity_poly.pdbx_strand_id
1 'polypeptide(L)'
;MHGGKRYGLDHTPLFRFLLSRVGGNWDEIFSEAVARLDRPEPVFWMVSIHEDDREEIVRLGESSYFNGLYVDEQKRLQIVNPDLKAEEMKPHCQCCTHTFNGVVFGLPPD
;
A
#
# COMPACT_ATOMS: atom_id res chain seq x y z
N MET A 1 23.32 -5.98 -9.00
CA MET A 1 22.59 -7.26 -9.11
C MET A 1 22.08 -7.61 -7.71
N HIS A 2 20.86 -7.18 -7.37
CA HIS A 2 20.25 -7.48 -6.07
C HIS A 2 19.57 -8.84 -6.16
N GLY A 3 20.23 -9.85 -5.57
CA GLY A 3 19.74 -11.22 -5.54
C GLY A 3 18.50 -11.37 -4.66
N GLY A 4 17.51 -12.12 -5.17
CA GLY A 4 16.62 -12.91 -4.32
C GLY A 4 15.30 -12.28 -3.90
N LYS A 5 14.64 -11.45 -4.70
CA LYS A 5 13.22 -11.15 -4.46
C LYS A 5 12.41 -12.36 -4.93
N ARG A 6 11.85 -13.14 -4.00
CA ARG A 6 10.94 -14.24 -4.33
C ARG A 6 9.72 -13.65 -5.04
N TYR A 7 9.65 -13.77 -6.36
CA TYR A 7 8.54 -13.37 -7.24
C TYR A 7 7.27 -14.24 -7.07
N GLY A 8 6.92 -14.63 -5.83
CA GLY A 8 5.98 -15.73 -5.60
C GLY A 8 4.62 -15.36 -5.03
N LEU A 9 4.48 -14.24 -4.33
CA LEU A 9 3.25 -13.90 -3.63
C LEU A 9 2.81 -12.49 -4.03
N ASP A 10 1.70 -12.43 -4.75
CA ASP A 10 0.98 -11.18 -4.98
C ASP A 10 0.34 -10.75 -3.65
N HIS A 11 0.93 -9.76 -3.00
CA HIS A 11 0.41 -9.17 -1.77
C HIS A 11 -0.65 -8.08 -2.02
N THR A 12 -1.04 -7.84 -3.29
CA THR A 12 -2.11 -6.90 -3.63
C THR A 12 -3.43 -7.15 -2.85
N PRO A 13 -3.87 -8.39 -2.61
CA PRO A 13 -5.04 -8.65 -1.76
C PRO A 13 -4.87 -8.17 -0.33
N LEU A 14 -3.67 -8.32 0.26
CA LEU A 14 -3.35 -7.80 1.59
C LEU A 14 -3.45 -6.28 1.63
N PHE A 15 -2.86 -5.60 0.64
CA PHE A 15 -2.85 -4.14 0.57
C PHE A 15 -4.25 -3.55 0.40
N ARG A 16 -5.07 -4.17 -0.46
CA ARG A 16 -6.49 -3.80 -0.60
C ARG A 16 -7.28 -4.05 0.67
N PHE A 17 -7.01 -5.15 1.38
CA PHE A 17 -7.60 -5.42 2.67
C PHE A 17 -7.27 -4.32 3.69
N LEU A 18 -6.00 -3.93 3.84
CA LEU A 18 -5.58 -2.87 4.76
C LEU A 18 -6.27 -1.54 4.44
N LEU A 19 -6.30 -1.14 3.17
CA LEU A 19 -7.00 0.07 2.71
C LEU A 19 -8.50 0.03 3.05
N SER A 20 -9.15 -1.13 2.88
CA SER A 20 -10.57 -1.28 3.20
C SER A 20 -10.90 -1.20 4.70
N ARG A 21 -9.87 -1.29 5.57
CA ARG A 21 -10.00 -1.29 7.03
C ARG A 21 -9.54 0.00 7.70
N VAL A 22 -9.20 1.03 6.93
CA VAL A 22 -8.85 2.36 7.45
C VAL A 22 -9.95 2.89 8.38
N GLY A 23 -9.56 3.47 9.51
CA GLY A 23 -10.40 3.89 10.62
C GLY A 23 -10.72 2.79 11.64
N GLY A 24 -10.37 1.52 11.37
CA GLY A 24 -10.57 0.41 12.29
C GLY A 24 -9.45 0.25 13.33
N ASN A 25 -9.65 -0.64 14.31
CA ASN A 25 -8.67 -0.95 15.35
C ASN A 25 -7.47 -1.73 14.77
N TRP A 26 -6.26 -1.24 14.99
CA TRP A 26 -5.04 -1.81 14.43
C TRP A 26 -4.75 -3.22 14.94
N ASP A 27 -4.92 -3.50 16.23
CA ASP A 27 -4.60 -4.80 16.81
C ASP A 27 -5.47 -5.91 16.20
N GLU A 28 -6.77 -5.63 15.96
CA GLU A 28 -7.70 -6.55 15.29
C GLU A 28 -7.35 -6.76 13.80
N ILE A 29 -7.10 -5.66 13.07
CA ILE A 29 -6.77 -5.71 11.64
C ILE A 29 -5.45 -6.46 11.43
N PHE A 30 -4.44 -6.16 12.25
CA PHE A 30 -3.14 -6.81 12.19
C PHE A 30 -3.28 -8.31 12.46
N SER A 31 -4.01 -8.69 13.51
CA SER A 31 -4.28 -10.10 13.83
C SER A 31 -4.97 -10.84 12.67
N GLU A 32 -5.99 -10.23 12.05
CA GLU A 32 -6.68 -10.80 10.88
C GLU A 32 -5.75 -10.94 9.67
N ALA A 33 -4.91 -9.94 9.41
CA ALA A 33 -3.96 -9.96 8.30
C ALA A 33 -2.92 -11.07 8.48
N VAL A 34 -2.25 -11.13 9.63
CA VAL A 34 -1.18 -12.11 9.87
C VAL A 34 -1.70 -13.54 9.94
N ALA A 35 -2.96 -13.76 10.34
CA ALA A 35 -3.58 -15.08 10.31
C ALA A 35 -3.69 -15.68 8.89
N ARG A 36 -3.61 -14.84 7.85
CA ARG A 36 -3.68 -15.25 6.44
C ARG A 36 -2.34 -15.19 5.72
N LEU A 37 -1.28 -14.72 6.38
CA LEU A 37 0.04 -14.57 5.81
C LEU A 37 1.00 -15.61 6.39
N ASP A 38 1.90 -16.13 5.57
CA ASP A 38 3.01 -16.94 6.06
C ASP A 38 3.93 -16.15 7.01
N ARG A 39 4.01 -14.83 6.81
CA ARG A 39 4.84 -13.93 7.60
C ARG A 39 4.26 -12.50 7.69
N PRO A 40 4.51 -11.76 8.78
CA PRO A 40 3.89 -10.46 9.02
C PRO A 40 4.57 -9.29 8.30
N GLU A 41 5.80 -9.43 7.81
CA GLU A 41 6.59 -8.34 7.22
C GLU A 41 5.88 -7.58 6.08
N PRO A 42 5.10 -8.23 5.18
CA PRO A 42 4.39 -7.53 4.12
C PRO A 42 3.41 -6.46 4.61
N VAL A 43 2.88 -6.60 5.83
CA VAL A 43 2.00 -5.60 6.42
C VAL A 43 2.75 -4.27 6.61
N PHE A 44 3.99 -4.35 7.10
CA PHE A 44 4.83 -3.19 7.37
C PHE A 44 5.47 -2.58 6.12
N TRP A 45 5.30 -3.18 4.95
CA TRP A 45 5.69 -2.53 3.70
C TRP A 45 4.76 -1.37 3.33
N MET A 46 3.51 -1.39 3.82
CA MET A 46 2.52 -0.35 3.59
C MET A 46 2.20 0.46 4.86
N VAL A 47 2.29 -0.17 6.04
CA VAL A 47 1.93 0.46 7.32
C VAL A 47 3.17 0.86 8.11
N SER A 48 3.27 2.15 8.39
CA SER A 48 4.33 2.76 9.21
C SER A 48 3.90 2.84 10.67
N ILE A 49 4.73 2.33 11.57
CA ILE A 49 4.47 2.38 13.02
C ILE A 49 5.08 3.64 13.65
N HIS A 50 6.23 4.10 13.16
CA HIS A 50 6.85 5.35 13.59
C HIS A 50 6.48 6.47 12.64
N GLU A 51 6.38 7.69 13.18
CA GLU A 51 6.01 8.87 12.39
C GLU A 51 7.06 9.21 11.33
N ASP A 52 8.35 9.02 11.66
CA ASP A 52 9.48 9.30 10.78
C ASP A 52 9.56 8.35 9.57
N ASP A 53 8.93 7.18 9.66
CA ASP A 53 8.90 6.17 8.59
C ASP A 53 7.72 6.35 7.63
N ARG A 54 6.81 7.33 7.89
CA ARG A 54 5.60 7.53 7.09
C ARG A 54 5.91 7.98 5.67
N GLU A 55 5.60 7.14 4.70
CA GLU A 55 5.59 7.51 3.29
C GLU A 55 4.16 7.81 2.82
N GLU A 56 3.95 8.89 2.05
CA GLU A 56 2.63 9.21 1.49
C GLU A 56 2.22 8.20 0.39
N ILE A 57 3.20 7.72 -0.37
CA ILE A 57 3.05 6.81 -1.50
C ILE A 57 4.01 5.66 -1.34
N VAL A 58 3.48 4.45 -1.33
CA VAL A 58 4.29 3.22 -1.31
C VAL A 58 4.20 2.53 -2.67
N ARG A 59 5.34 2.18 -3.24
CA ARG A 59 5.43 1.42 -4.49
C ARG A 59 5.65 -0.07 -4.20
N LEU A 60 4.61 -0.87 -4.43
CA LEU A 60 4.60 -2.31 -4.12
C LEU A 60 4.42 -3.09 -5.43
N GLY A 61 5.49 -3.11 -6.23
CA GLY A 61 5.52 -3.72 -7.56
C GLY A 61 6.18 -2.80 -8.58
N GLU A 62 6.18 -3.21 -9.84
CA GLU A 62 6.78 -2.40 -10.92
C GLU A 62 5.91 -1.19 -11.27
N SER A 63 4.58 -1.33 -11.26
CA SER A 63 3.65 -0.25 -11.65
C SER A 63 2.45 -0.11 -10.70
N SER A 64 2.54 -0.70 -9.51
CA SER A 64 1.48 -0.65 -8.49
C SER A 64 1.88 0.26 -7.33
N TYR A 65 1.08 1.28 -7.11
CA TYR A 65 1.25 2.31 -6.10
C TYR A 65 0.06 2.27 -5.15
N PHE A 66 0.29 2.64 -3.91
CA PHE A 66 -0.73 2.68 -2.88
C PHE A 66 -0.49 3.84 -1.95
N ASN A 67 -1.54 4.29 -1.25
CA ASN A 67 -1.35 5.16 -0.10
C ASN A 67 -0.49 4.43 0.95
N GLY A 68 0.45 5.17 1.54
CA GLY A 68 1.03 4.72 2.80
C GLY A 68 0.02 4.88 3.93
N LEU A 69 0.11 3.94 4.86
CA LEU A 69 -0.76 3.85 6.03
C LEU A 69 0.08 4.04 7.29
N TYR A 70 -0.56 4.42 8.38
CA TYR A 70 0.07 4.49 9.69
C TYR A 70 -0.89 4.12 10.81
N VAL A 71 -0.36 3.85 11.99
CA VAL A 71 -1.15 3.66 13.20
C VAL A 71 -1.10 4.95 14.02
N ASP A 72 -2.28 5.52 14.31
CA ASP A 72 -2.39 6.71 15.15
C ASP A 72 -2.26 6.40 16.65
N GLU A 73 -2.24 7.45 17.47
CA GLU A 73 -2.14 7.33 18.93
C GLU A 73 -3.33 6.60 19.57
N GLN A 74 -4.48 6.53 18.89
CA GLN A 74 -5.66 5.80 19.32
C GLN A 74 -5.65 4.33 18.82
N LYS A 75 -4.52 3.86 18.29
CA LYS A 75 -4.36 2.53 17.69
C LYS A 75 -5.34 2.28 16.55
N ARG A 76 -5.62 3.29 15.73
CA ARG A 76 -6.44 3.15 14.52
C ARG A 76 -5.56 3.24 13.28
N LEU A 77 -5.93 2.46 12.27
CA LEU A 77 -5.25 2.49 10.98
C LEU A 77 -5.70 3.73 10.21
N GLN A 78 -4.75 4.55 9.76
CA GLN A 78 -5.01 5.80 9.05
C GLN A 78 -4.22 5.87 7.73
N ILE A 79 -4.69 6.70 6.81
CA ILE A 79 -3.96 7.04 5.58
C ILE A 79 -3.05 8.24 5.86
N VAL A 80 -1.79 8.17 5.44
CA VAL A 80 -0.80 9.26 5.65
C VAL A 80 -1.26 10.55 4.97
N ASN A 81 -1.61 10.47 3.68
CA ASN A 81 -2.17 11.60 2.92
C ASN A 81 -3.50 11.18 2.26
N PRO A 82 -4.66 11.48 2.89
CA PRO A 82 -5.98 11.08 2.37
C PRO A 82 -6.43 11.91 1.16
N ASP A 83 -5.81 13.08 0.93
CA ASP A 83 -6.13 13.95 -0.20
C ASP A 83 -5.47 13.50 -1.50
N LEU A 84 -4.47 12.62 -1.43
CA LEU A 84 -3.77 12.11 -2.61
C LEU A 84 -4.69 11.19 -3.44
N LYS A 85 -4.84 11.51 -4.72
CA LYS A 85 -5.68 10.74 -5.65
C LYS A 85 -4.93 10.29 -6.90
N ALA A 86 -5.48 9.26 -7.55
CA ALA A 86 -4.90 8.66 -8.75
C ALA A 86 -4.81 9.67 -9.92
N GLU A 87 -5.79 10.58 -10.03
CA GLU A 87 -5.90 11.58 -11.09
C GLU A 87 -4.76 12.59 -11.06
N GLU A 88 -4.14 12.81 -9.90
CA GLU A 88 -3.05 13.76 -9.72
C GLU A 88 -1.67 13.10 -9.92
N MET A 89 -1.63 11.77 -10.09
CA MET A 89 -0.41 11.01 -10.29
C MET A 89 0.04 10.99 -11.75
N LYS A 90 1.36 11.00 -11.95
CA LYS A 90 1.99 10.89 -13.27
C LYS A 90 2.69 9.54 -13.41
N PRO A 91 2.44 8.78 -14.48
CA PRO A 91 3.09 7.50 -14.69
C PRO A 91 4.57 7.74 -14.99
N HIS A 92 5.43 6.87 -14.46
CA HIS A 92 6.87 6.97 -14.70
C HIS A 92 7.25 6.50 -16.12
N CYS A 93 6.37 5.76 -16.79
CA CYS A 93 6.54 5.35 -18.17
C CYS A 93 5.20 5.28 -18.90
N GLN A 94 5.22 5.39 -20.24
CA GLN A 94 4.02 5.28 -21.07
C GLN A 94 3.77 3.85 -21.56
N CYS A 95 4.69 2.91 -21.30
CA CYS A 95 4.59 1.54 -21.80
C CYS A 95 3.92 0.56 -20.82
N CYS A 96 3.67 0.97 -19.57
CA CYS A 96 3.06 0.13 -18.55
C CYS A 96 1.75 0.74 -18.03
N THR A 97 0.81 -0.12 -17.62
CA THR A 97 -0.39 0.31 -16.90
C THR A 97 -0.02 0.59 -15.44
N HIS A 98 -0.06 1.86 -15.04
CA HIS A 98 0.17 2.26 -13.66
C HIS A 98 -1.14 2.28 -12.87
N THR A 99 -1.11 1.79 -11.63
CA THR A 99 -2.27 1.81 -10.74
C THR A 99 -1.95 2.45 -9.40
N PHE A 100 -2.89 3.19 -8.84
CA PHE A 100 -2.85 3.76 -7.50
C PHE A 100 -4.05 3.25 -6.70
N ASN A 101 -3.81 2.56 -5.59
CA ASN A 101 -4.84 1.83 -4.83
C ASN A 101 -5.68 0.86 -5.70
N GLY A 102 -5.11 0.39 -6.82
CA GLY A 102 -5.81 -0.44 -7.80
C GLY A 102 -6.64 0.33 -8.85
N VAL A 103 -6.65 1.66 -8.83
CA VAL A 103 -7.25 2.52 -9.88
C VAL A 103 -6.19 2.90 -10.90
N VAL A 104 -6.46 2.74 -12.18
CA VAL A 104 -5.51 3.09 -13.26
C VAL A 104 -5.35 4.61 -13.36
N PHE A 105 -4.12 5.10 -13.53
CA PHE A 105 -3.84 6.51 -13.79
C PHE A 105 -2.87 6.70 -14.95
N GLY A 106 -2.82 7.93 -15.49
CA GLY A 106 -1.83 8.29 -16.50
C GLY A 106 -2.05 7.69 -17.89
N LEU A 107 -3.25 7.21 -18.20
CA LEU A 107 -3.58 6.76 -19.55
C LEU A 107 -3.53 7.97 -20.51
N PRO A 108 -3.02 7.78 -21.74
CA PRO A 108 -3.11 8.82 -22.75
C PRO A 108 -4.59 9.19 -23.00
N PRO A 109 -4.92 10.48 -23.18
CA PRO A 109 -6.26 10.86 -23.59
C PRO A 109 -6.58 10.23 -24.96
N ASP A 110 -7.80 9.73 -25.11
CA ASP A 110 -8.36 9.20 -26.37
C ASP A 110 -8.31 10.23 -27.52
#